data_AF-A0A937GWN0-F1
#
_entry.id   AF-A0A937GWN0-F1
#
_cell.length_a   1.000
_cell.length_b   1.000
_cell.length_c   1.000
_cell.angle_alpha   90.00
_cell.angle_beta   90.00
_cell.angle_gamma   90.00
#
_symmetry.space_group_name_H-M   'P 1'
#
loop_
_entity.id
_entity.type
_entity.pdbx_description
1 polymer ?
#
loop_
_entity_poly.entity_id
_entity_poly.type
_entity_poly.pdbx_seq_one_letter_code
_entity_poly.pdbx_strand_id
1 'polypeptide(L)'
;MYALVKTGGKQYRVAKDDTILVERIAADEGAEVILNDIVMLADGDKVTIGTPKVEGAAVSATVMRQTRGPKIIIFRRKRRKNHRRTQGHRQDLTLLKINDIAEDAKKLTPAKPAAKTAAKKAATTTESAVKKPAAKKAAAKKPAPKAAAAKKPAAKKAAKKD
;
A
#
# COMPACT_ATOMS: atom_id res chain seq x y z
N MET A 1 -7.28 -21.00 -24.08
CA MET A 1 -5.93 -20.84 -23.52
C MET A 1 -5.92 -20.40 -22.06
N TYR A 2 -5.06 -20.98 -21.22
CA TYR A 2 -4.64 -20.46 -19.91
C TYR A 2 -3.14 -20.75 -19.68
N ALA A 3 -2.50 -20.02 -18.77
CA ALA A 3 -1.08 -20.15 -18.43
C ALA A 3 -0.86 -20.34 -16.92
N LEU A 4 0.27 -20.93 -16.55
CA LEU A 4 0.79 -20.95 -15.18
C LEU A 4 2.01 -20.04 -15.09
N VAL A 5 1.80 -18.80 -14.63
CA VAL A 5 2.81 -17.74 -14.59
C VAL A 5 3.48 -17.71 -13.23
N LYS A 6 4.80 -17.60 -13.21
CA LYS A 6 5.60 -17.48 -11.99
C LYS A 6 6.01 -16.03 -11.77
N THR A 7 5.61 -15.46 -10.64
CA THR A 7 5.96 -14.08 -10.26
C THR A 7 5.95 -13.91 -8.74
N GLY A 8 6.84 -13.07 -8.20
CA GLY A 8 6.98 -12.88 -6.76
C GLY A 8 7.32 -14.16 -5.97
N GLY A 9 7.98 -15.14 -6.60
CA GLY A 9 8.28 -16.44 -6.01
C GLY A 9 7.10 -17.41 -5.89
N LYS A 10 5.93 -17.07 -6.47
CA LYS A 10 4.71 -17.88 -6.46
C LYS A 10 4.28 -18.19 -7.89
N GLN A 11 3.46 -19.24 -8.06
CA GLN A 11 2.83 -19.58 -9.34
C GLN A 11 1.33 -19.22 -9.29
N TYR A 12 0.82 -18.66 -10.38
CA TYR A 12 -0.58 -18.27 -10.55
C TYR A 12 -1.12 -18.85 -11.84
N ARG A 13 -2.31 -19.46 -11.78
CA ARG A 13 -3.07 -19.81 -12.99
C ARG A 13 -3.78 -18.55 -13.48
N VAL A 14 -3.65 -18.27 -14.78
CA VAL A 14 -4.26 -17.10 -15.43
C VAL A 14 -4.88 -17.47 -16.76
N ALA A 15 -6.07 -16.93 -17.03
CA ALA A 15 -6.68 -16.82 -18.34
C ALA A 15 -6.65 -15.36 -18.81
N LYS A 16 -7.16 -15.12 -20.02
CA LYS A 16 -7.39 -13.78 -20.54
C LYS A 16 -8.43 -13.03 -19.70
N ASP A 17 -8.26 -11.73 -19.54
CA ASP A 17 -9.09 -10.81 -18.72
C ASP A 17 -9.10 -11.09 -17.20
N ASP A 18 -8.42 -12.14 -16.71
CA ASP A 18 -8.29 -12.41 -15.28
C ASP A 18 -7.61 -11.26 -14.51
N THR A 19 -8.01 -11.11 -13.25
CA THR A 19 -7.39 -10.15 -12.32
C THR A 19 -6.68 -10.91 -11.20
N ILE A 20 -5.36 -10.76 -11.13
CA ILE A 20 -4.53 -11.41 -10.11
C ILE A 20 -3.84 -10.39 -9.20
N LEU A 21 -3.54 -10.83 -7.98
CA LEU A 21 -2.95 -10.00 -6.93
C LEU A 21 -1.61 -10.62 -6.52
N VAL A 22 -0.52 -9.94 -6.88
CA VAL A 22 0.85 -10.45 -6.84
C VAL A 22 1.74 -9.61 -5.93
N GLU A 23 2.96 -10.07 -5.65
CA GLU A 23 3.97 -9.28 -4.94
C GLU A 23 4.31 -7.99 -5.71
N ARG A 24 4.85 -6.99 -4.99
CA ARG A 24 5.12 -5.65 -5.55
C ARG A 24 6.01 -5.71 -6.80
N ILE A 25 5.49 -5.21 -7.93
CA ILE A 25 6.25 -4.95 -9.16
C ILE A 25 6.68 -3.48 -9.23
N ALA A 26 7.88 -3.23 -9.76
CA ALA A 26 8.44 -1.91 -10.01
C ALA A 26 7.91 -1.29 -11.32
N ALA A 27 6.59 -1.06 -11.37
CA ALA A 27 5.89 -0.42 -12.48
C ALA A 27 4.79 0.51 -11.95
N ASP A 28 4.53 1.60 -12.68
CA ASP A 28 3.48 2.58 -12.35
C ASP A 28 2.07 2.04 -12.65
N GLU A 29 1.05 2.68 -12.08
CA GLU A 29 -0.34 2.36 -12.39
C GLU A 29 -0.69 2.74 -13.84
N GLY A 30 -1.39 1.85 -14.54
CA GLY A 30 -1.67 1.95 -15.97
C GLY A 30 -0.54 1.43 -16.89
N ALA A 31 0.64 1.08 -16.36
CA ALA A 31 1.72 0.53 -17.17
C ALA A 31 1.44 -0.92 -17.62
N GLU A 32 1.84 -1.26 -18.84
CA GLU A 32 1.93 -2.63 -19.32
C GLU A 32 3.21 -3.32 -18.83
N VAL A 33 3.09 -4.58 -18.43
CA VAL A 33 4.17 -5.43 -17.93
C VAL A 33 4.07 -6.78 -18.64
N ILE A 34 5.20 -7.27 -19.15
CA ILE A 34 5.30 -8.58 -19.81
C ILE A 34 5.92 -9.57 -18.82
N LEU A 35 5.23 -10.68 -18.56
CA LEU A 35 5.64 -11.76 -17.66
C LEU A 35 6.21 -12.91 -18.50
N ASN A 36 7.53 -13.10 -18.41
CA ASN A 36 8.31 -14.05 -19.23
C ASN A 36 8.62 -15.40 -18.53
N ASP A 37 8.31 -15.55 -17.23
CA ASP A 37 8.52 -16.80 -16.48
C ASP A 37 7.21 -17.60 -16.45
N ILE A 38 6.98 -18.38 -17.52
CA ILE A 38 5.80 -19.22 -17.71
C ILE A 38 6.21 -20.68 -17.58
N VAL A 39 5.58 -21.38 -16.64
CA VAL A 39 5.89 -22.78 -16.31
C VAL A 39 5.11 -23.74 -17.22
N MET A 40 3.91 -23.34 -17.62
CA MET A 40 2.96 -24.17 -18.38
C MET A 40 2.03 -23.28 -19.21
N LEU A 41 1.72 -23.73 -20.42
CA LEU A 41 0.64 -23.23 -21.26
C LEU A 41 -0.34 -24.37 -21.54
N ALA A 42 -1.62 -24.05 -21.63
CA ALA A 42 -2.66 -25.00 -22.02
C ALA A 42 -3.66 -24.32 -22.95
N ASP A 43 -3.86 -24.89 -24.14
CA ASP A 43 -4.89 -24.47 -25.08
C ASP A 43 -5.79 -25.63 -25.49
N GLY A 44 -6.99 -25.66 -24.92
CA GLY A 44 -7.89 -26.81 -25.00
C GLY A 44 -7.21 -28.07 -24.47
N ASP A 45 -7.11 -29.07 -25.34
CA ASP A 45 -6.50 -30.37 -25.06
C ASP A 45 -4.96 -30.38 -25.18
N LYS A 46 -4.36 -29.33 -25.77
CA LYS A 46 -2.91 -29.20 -25.91
C LYS A 46 -2.32 -28.57 -24.66
N VAL A 47 -1.39 -29.26 -24.02
CA VAL A 47 -0.70 -28.79 -22.80
C VAL A 47 0.81 -28.83 -23.02
N THR A 48 1.43 -27.65 -22.93
CA THR A 48 2.88 -27.46 -23.07
C THR A 48 3.47 -27.17 -21.70
N ILE A 49 4.26 -28.10 -21.17
CA ILE A 49 4.93 -27.98 -19.86
C ILE A 49 6.41 -27.62 -20.10
N GLY A 50 6.89 -26.60 -19.41
CA GLY A 50 8.26 -26.10 -19.54
C GLY A 50 9.28 -26.82 -18.65
N THR A 51 10.54 -26.80 -19.05
CA THR A 51 11.66 -27.39 -18.30
C THR A 51 12.85 -26.41 -18.21
N PRO A 52 12.89 -25.48 -17.21
CA PRO A 52 11.92 -25.22 -16.14
C PRO A 52 10.82 -24.20 -16.51
N LYS A 53 10.90 -23.62 -17.71
CA LYS A 53 9.92 -22.67 -18.27
C LYS A 53 9.64 -23.02 -19.72
N VAL A 54 8.52 -22.56 -20.27
CA VAL A 54 8.23 -22.66 -21.71
C VAL A 54 9.00 -21.54 -22.41
N GLU A 55 9.86 -21.90 -23.37
CA GLU A 55 10.59 -20.92 -24.17
C GLU A 55 9.66 -20.24 -25.18
N GLY A 56 9.97 -19.00 -25.56
CA GLY A 56 9.11 -18.19 -26.43
C GLY A 56 7.89 -17.60 -25.73
N ALA A 57 7.28 -18.29 -24.77
CA ALA A 57 6.03 -17.87 -24.13
C ALA A 57 6.12 -16.54 -23.37
N ALA A 58 5.06 -15.72 -23.43
CA ALA A 58 4.91 -14.51 -22.62
C ALA A 58 3.43 -14.17 -22.33
N VAL A 59 3.17 -13.56 -21.16
CA VAL A 59 1.84 -13.03 -20.79
C VAL A 59 1.92 -11.51 -20.67
N SER A 60 1.04 -10.78 -21.35
CA SER A 60 0.90 -9.33 -21.18
C SER A 60 -0.12 -9.01 -20.10
N ALA A 61 0.21 -8.06 -19.24
CA ALA A 61 -0.66 -7.63 -18.15
C ALA A 61 -0.56 -6.11 -17.92
N THR A 62 -1.67 -5.46 -17.56
CA THR A 62 -1.67 -4.05 -17.13
C THR A 62 -1.72 -3.96 -15.61
N VAL A 63 -0.89 -3.09 -15.04
CA VAL A 63 -0.96 -2.71 -13.62
C VAL A 63 -2.21 -1.87 -13.39
N MET A 64 -3.25 -2.43 -12.77
CA MET A 64 -4.45 -1.66 -12.46
C MET A 64 -4.25 -0.76 -11.24
N ARG A 65 -3.63 -1.29 -10.18
CA ARG A 65 -3.31 -0.52 -8.97
C ARG A 65 -2.16 -1.11 -8.16
N GLN A 66 -1.50 -0.24 -7.41
CA GLN A 66 -0.54 -0.56 -6.37
C GLN A 66 -1.24 -0.45 -5.01
N THR A 67 -1.38 -1.58 -4.30
CA THR A 67 -2.19 -1.67 -3.09
C THR A 67 -1.44 -2.28 -1.91
N ARG A 68 -2.08 -2.30 -0.74
CA ARG A 68 -1.54 -2.94 0.46
C ARG A 68 -2.52 -3.97 0.97
N GLY A 69 -2.02 -5.17 1.26
CA GLY A 69 -2.80 -6.28 1.80
C GLY A 69 -3.43 -5.99 3.16
N PRO A 70 -4.27 -6.91 3.67
CA PRO A 70 -4.86 -6.81 5.01
C PRO A 70 -3.78 -6.65 6.09
N LYS A 71 -4.12 -5.97 7.19
CA LYS A 71 -3.18 -5.76 8.29
C LYS A 71 -3.03 -7.03 9.11
N ILE A 72 -1.87 -7.67 9.02
CA ILE A 72 -1.50 -8.81 9.86
C ILE A 72 -1.00 -8.25 11.20
N ILE A 73 -1.60 -8.69 12.31
CA ILE A 73 -1.22 -8.26 13.65
C ILE A 73 -0.26 -9.30 14.25
N ILE A 74 1.01 -8.91 14.38
CA ILE A 74 2.07 -9.73 14.98
C ILE A 74 2.12 -9.42 16.47
N PHE A 75 1.53 -10.32 17.28
CA PHE A 75 1.52 -10.21 18.74
C PHE A 75 2.59 -11.11 19.37
N ARG A 76 3.54 -10.50 20.09
CA ARG A 76 4.63 -11.22 20.81
C ARG A 76 4.51 -10.97 22.30
N ARG A 77 4.26 -12.02 23.10
CA ARG A 77 4.14 -11.94 24.57
C ARG A 77 5.00 -13.01 25.24
N LYS A 78 5.73 -12.66 26.31
CA LYS A 78 6.38 -13.62 27.21
C LYS A 78 5.72 -13.54 28.59
N ARG A 79 5.20 -14.67 29.10
CA ARG A 79 4.57 -14.78 30.43
C ARG A 79 5.56 -14.38 31.53
N ARG A 80 5.11 -13.63 32.54
CA ARG A 80 5.89 -13.20 33.73
C ARG A 80 7.20 -12.42 33.45
N LYS A 81 7.45 -11.94 32.21
CA LYS A 81 8.67 -11.17 31.86
C LYS A 81 8.38 -9.72 31.44
N ASN A 82 7.20 -9.19 31.78
CA ASN A 82 6.65 -7.89 31.37
C ASN A 82 6.81 -7.55 29.86
N HIS A 83 6.99 -8.55 29.01
CA HIS A 83 7.25 -8.38 27.59
C HIS A 83 5.98 -8.65 26.80
N ARG A 84 5.39 -7.58 26.27
CA ARG A 84 4.28 -7.59 25.31
C ARG A 84 4.57 -6.56 24.23
N ARG A 85 4.66 -7.00 22.96
CA ARG A 85 4.80 -6.13 21.79
C ARG A 85 3.74 -6.52 20.76
N THR A 86 3.02 -5.53 20.26
CA THR A 86 2.09 -5.68 19.14
C THR A 86 2.67 -4.88 17.98
N GLN A 87 2.86 -5.52 16.83
CA GLN A 87 3.26 -4.86 15.59
C GLN A 87 2.24 -5.16 14.50
N GLY A 88 2.07 -4.24 13.56
CA GLY A 88 1.24 -4.45 12.39
C GLY A 88 2.10 -4.53 11.13
N HIS A 89 1.93 -5.60 10.34
CA HIS A 89 2.47 -5.68 8.99
C HIS A 89 1.36 -5.49 7.96
N ARG A 90 1.69 -4.89 6.82
CA ARG A 90 0.87 -4.89 5.61
C ARG A 90 1.81 -5.13 4.44
N GLN A 91 1.58 -6.20 3.69
CA GLN A 91 2.35 -6.50 2.49
C GLN A 91 1.98 -5.53 1.37
N ASP A 92 2.96 -5.08 0.61
CA ASP A 92 2.75 -4.23 -0.57
C ASP A 92 2.59 -5.14 -1.78
N LEU A 93 1.50 -4.92 -2.54
CA LEU A 93 0.99 -5.87 -3.53
C LEU A 93 0.56 -5.13 -4.78
N THR A 94 0.74 -5.74 -5.94
CA THR A 94 0.31 -5.19 -7.23
C THR A 94 -0.90 -5.96 -7.73
N LEU A 95 -1.94 -5.26 -8.16
CA LEU A 95 -3.11 -5.86 -8.79
C LEU A 95 -2.96 -5.71 -10.31
N LEU A 96 -2.84 -6.85 -10.99
CA LEU A 96 -2.66 -6.95 -12.44
C LEU A 96 -3.95 -7.42 -13.08
N LYS A 97 -4.28 -6.87 -14.24
CA LYS A 97 -5.21 -7.49 -15.19
C LYS A 97 -4.41 -8.15 -16.30
N ILE A 98 -4.77 -9.37 -16.68
CA ILE A 98 -4.16 -10.11 -17.78
C ILE A 98 -4.83 -9.68 -19.10
N ASN A 99 -4.03 -9.24 -20.06
CA ASN A 99 -4.51 -8.72 -21.34
C ASN A 99 -4.51 -9.82 -22.40
N ASP A 100 -3.40 -10.55 -22.53
CA ASP A 100 -3.24 -11.61 -23.51
C ASP A 100 -2.16 -12.64 -23.12
N ILE A 101 -2.26 -13.83 -23.70
CA ILE A 101 -1.33 -14.95 -23.47
C ILE A 101 -0.77 -15.35 -24.84
N ALA A 102 0.55 -15.30 -25.02
CA ALA A 102 1.21 -15.59 -26.28
C ALA A 102 2.18 -16.78 -26.14
N GLU A 103 2.14 -17.70 -27.10
CA GLU A 103 3.15 -18.76 -27.26
C GLU A 103 4.48 -18.21 -27.77
N ASP A 104 4.43 -17.14 -28.57
CA ASP A 104 5.60 -16.40 -29.08
C ASP A 104 5.59 -14.94 -28.60
N ALA A 105 6.55 -14.58 -27.74
CA ALA A 105 6.72 -13.24 -27.18
C ALA A 105 6.91 -12.15 -28.25
N LYS A 106 7.35 -12.52 -29.47
CA LYS A 106 7.45 -11.60 -30.62
C LYS A 106 6.10 -11.02 -31.06
N LYS A 107 4.97 -11.61 -30.67
CA LYS A 107 3.61 -11.08 -30.93
C LYS A 107 3.17 -10.01 -29.91
N LEU A 108 3.82 -9.92 -28.74
CA LEU A 108 3.52 -8.92 -27.72
C LEU A 108 4.40 -7.69 -27.92
N THR A 109 3.93 -6.77 -28.77
CA THR A 109 4.52 -5.42 -28.85
C THR A 109 4.02 -4.58 -27.67
N PRO A 110 4.89 -3.93 -26.87
CA PRO A 110 4.45 -3.04 -25.81
C PRO A 110 3.80 -1.80 -26.45
N ALA A 111 2.57 -1.47 -26.05
CA ALA A 111 1.94 -0.25 -26.50
C ALA A 111 2.70 0.94 -25.89
N LYS A 112 3.32 1.75 -26.77
CA LYS A 112 4.10 2.93 -26.39
C LYS A 112 3.28 3.82 -25.44
N PRO A 113 3.80 4.21 -24.26
CA PRO A 113 3.05 5.05 -23.33
C PRO A 113 2.72 6.39 -23.99
N ALA A 114 1.43 6.69 -24.12
CA ALA A 114 0.96 7.99 -24.58
C ALA A 114 1.44 9.08 -23.61
N ALA A 115 2.05 10.14 -24.16
CA ALA A 115 2.81 11.10 -23.37
C ALA A 115 1.92 11.96 -22.45
N LYS A 116 2.48 12.33 -21.30
CA LYS A 116 1.96 13.42 -20.46
C LYS A 116 2.02 14.74 -21.26
N THR A 117 0.87 15.30 -21.66
CA THR A 117 0.73 16.74 -21.93
C THR A 117 -0.74 17.18 -21.98
N ALA A 118 -1.28 17.62 -20.83
CA ALA A 118 -2.40 18.57 -20.78
C ALA A 118 -2.43 19.29 -19.41
N ALA A 119 -2.46 20.62 -19.45
CA ALA A 119 -2.88 21.54 -18.39
C ALA A 119 -2.27 21.39 -16.96
N LYS A 120 -1.09 22.01 -16.74
CA LYS A 120 -0.79 22.67 -15.45
C LYS A 120 -0.16 24.06 -15.64
N LYS A 121 -0.87 24.99 -16.30
CA LYS A 121 -0.66 26.44 -16.11
C LYS A 121 -1.82 27.33 -16.61
N ALA A 122 -2.79 27.55 -15.73
CA ALA A 122 -3.67 28.73 -15.68
C ALA A 122 -4.42 28.69 -14.33
N ALA A 123 -4.50 29.73 -13.51
CA ALA A 123 -3.64 30.90 -13.40
C ALA A 123 -3.63 31.36 -11.92
N THR A 124 -2.52 31.90 -11.42
CA THR A 124 -2.47 32.65 -10.16
C THR A 124 -1.96 34.05 -10.46
N THR A 125 -2.87 35.04 -10.47
CA THR A 125 -2.73 36.36 -9.80
C THR A 125 -3.88 37.27 -10.22
N THR A 126 -4.69 37.69 -9.26
CA THR A 126 -5.21 39.06 -9.16
C THR A 126 -5.51 39.33 -7.69
N GLU A 127 -4.99 40.44 -7.18
CA GLU A 127 -5.29 40.97 -5.85
C GLU A 127 -6.74 41.53 -5.84
N SER A 128 -7.41 41.74 -4.71
CA SER A 128 -6.97 42.69 -3.69
C SER A 128 -7.89 42.78 -2.46
N ALA A 129 -7.30 43.22 -1.33
CA ALA A 129 -7.89 43.87 -0.13
C ALA A 129 -9.14 43.20 0.53
N VAL A 130 -9.10 42.82 1.82
CA VAL A 130 -9.24 43.68 3.02
C VAL A 130 -9.11 42.73 4.26
N LYS A 131 -8.51 43.02 5.42
CA LYS A 131 -7.80 44.18 6.02
C LYS A 131 -6.72 43.68 7.02
N LYS A 132 -5.92 44.60 7.58
CA LYS A 132 -5.10 44.46 8.82
C LYS A 132 -5.63 45.51 9.85
N PRO A 133 -5.27 45.55 11.16
CA PRO A 133 -3.92 45.51 11.76
C PRO A 133 -3.75 44.36 12.80
N ALA A 134 -2.59 43.76 13.08
CA ALA A 134 -1.23 44.26 13.39
C ALA A 134 -1.00 44.73 14.85
N ALA A 135 -0.44 43.86 15.69
CA ALA A 135 0.48 44.24 16.78
C ALA A 135 1.42 43.07 17.15
N LYS A 136 2.74 43.27 17.01
CA LYS A 136 3.78 42.42 17.64
C LYS A 136 4.18 43.09 18.97
N LYS A 137 4.41 42.33 20.05
CA LYS A 137 5.73 42.31 20.73
C LYS A 137 5.89 41.17 21.73
N ALA A 138 7.14 40.76 21.88
CA ALA A 138 7.68 39.72 22.75
C ALA A 138 7.40 39.91 24.26
N ALA A 139 7.50 38.81 25.02
CA ALA A 139 8.62 38.55 25.95
C ALA A 139 8.31 37.41 26.93
N ALA A 140 9.25 36.48 27.10
CA ALA A 140 9.19 35.51 28.20
C ALA A 140 9.63 36.14 29.52
N LYS A 141 8.95 35.84 30.63
CA LYS A 141 9.49 35.92 32.00
C LYS A 141 8.63 35.15 33.02
N LYS A 142 9.25 34.19 33.69
CA LYS A 142 8.88 33.63 35.01
C LYS A 142 10.21 33.43 35.75
N PRO A 143 10.37 33.84 37.02
CA PRO A 143 10.11 32.91 38.14
C PRO A 143 9.47 33.58 39.39
N ALA A 144 8.47 32.93 40.02
CA ALA A 144 8.57 32.34 41.37
C ALA A 144 8.03 33.28 42.51
N PRO A 145 8.05 32.92 43.81
CA PRO A 145 6.92 32.20 44.43
C PRO A 145 6.42 32.75 45.80
N LYS A 146 5.19 32.35 46.21
CA LYS A 146 4.56 32.31 47.58
C LYS A 146 3.02 32.42 47.40
N ALA A 147 2.13 32.15 48.37
CA ALA A 147 2.04 31.11 49.41
C ALA A 147 0.63 31.19 50.07
N ALA A 148 0.22 30.10 50.74
CA ALA A 148 -0.85 30.03 51.77
C ALA A 148 -2.36 30.00 51.40
N ALA A 149 -3.01 29.01 52.04
CA ALA A 149 -4.34 29.03 52.68
C ALA A 149 -5.65 28.87 51.87
N ALA A 150 -6.18 27.64 51.89
CA ALA A 150 -7.61 27.37 52.15
C ALA A 150 -7.75 26.07 52.97
N LYS A 151 -8.49 26.11 54.09
CA LYS A 151 -8.72 24.97 54.99
C LYS A 151 -10.03 24.25 54.65
N LYS A 152 -10.08 22.92 54.76
CA LYS A 152 -11.29 22.19 55.21
C LYS A 152 -10.89 20.87 55.91
N PRO A 153 -11.44 20.54 57.10
CA PRO A 153 -11.04 19.36 57.87
C PRO A 153 -11.87 18.12 57.53
N ALA A 154 -11.27 16.93 57.68
CA ALA A 154 -12.00 15.66 57.68
C ALA A 154 -11.22 14.60 58.50
N ALA A 155 -11.64 14.32 59.74
CA ALA A 155 -11.17 13.16 60.48
C ALA A 155 -12.12 12.77 61.62
N LYS A 156 -12.47 11.47 61.67
CA LYS A 156 -13.10 10.71 62.77
C LYS A 156 -14.56 11.06 63.13
N LYS A 157 -15.36 10.15 63.73
CA LYS A 157 -15.43 8.67 63.76
C LYS A 157 -16.62 8.30 64.66
N ALA A 158 -17.62 7.57 64.18
CA ALA A 158 -18.46 6.67 65.00
C ALA A 158 -19.47 5.92 64.11
N ALA A 159 -19.57 4.60 64.29
CA ALA A 159 -20.70 3.82 63.83
C ALA A 159 -21.67 3.62 65.00
N LYS A 160 -22.98 3.69 64.73
CA LYS A 160 -24.01 3.04 65.54
C LYS A 160 -25.19 2.69 64.63
N LYS A 161 -25.51 1.39 64.61
CA LYS A 161 -26.82 0.83 64.34
C LYS A 161 -26.98 -0.28 65.39
N ASP A 162 -27.79 0.02 66.39
CA ASP A 162 -29.06 -0.69 66.52
C ASP A 162 -30.10 0.19 65.79
#